data_AF-A0A957EEX8-F1
#
_entry.id   AF-A0A957EEX8-F1
#
_cell.length_a   1.000
_cell.length_b   1.000
_cell.length_c   1.000
_cell.angle_alpha   90.00
_cell.angle_beta   90.00
_cell.angle_gamma   90.00
#
_symmetry.space_group_name_H-M   'P 1'
#
loop_
_entity.id
_entity.type
_entity.pdbx_description
1 polymer ?
#
loop_
_entity_poly.entity_id
_entity_poly.type
_entity_poly.pdbx_seq_one_letter_code
_entity_poly.pdbx_strand_id
1 'polypeptide(L)'
;QLPLSGWKLLLFSAALLGLIGFAYAQFGWQGWLFWGLSCFIAWAYSAPPLRLKTRPGLDLLTHALFVQTFPYVVFVCLVLIQANWGLLDWVLLTILFLASLTAQLEQQARDFAVDAQTGGTFTTKIGRERVIKGLRWATAVCLLVALLAIFNGTIPWFLLPFGLIGLPALLHRFLRGSEESRSERLVILSTTAGFLYTGFIFCYF
;
A
#
# COMPACT_ATOMS: atom_id res chain seq x y z
N GLN A 1 26.70 8.79 -11.17
CA GLN A 1 25.89 9.35 -10.06
C GLN A 1 26.81 10.31 -9.30
N LEU A 2 26.57 11.62 -9.38
CA LEU A 2 27.38 12.59 -8.63
C LEU A 2 27.19 12.33 -7.13
N PRO A 3 28.26 12.23 -6.33
CA PRO A 3 28.12 12.07 -4.88
C PRO A 3 27.52 13.37 -4.34
N LEU A 4 26.19 13.37 -4.13
CA LEU A 4 25.55 14.42 -3.36
C LEU A 4 26.25 14.47 -2.00
N SER A 5 26.84 15.61 -1.66
CA SER A 5 27.45 15.78 -0.35
C SER A 5 26.39 15.47 0.72
N GLY A 6 26.73 14.66 1.73
CA GLY A 6 25.77 14.18 2.73
C GLY A 6 24.95 15.30 3.39
N TRP A 7 25.47 16.52 3.43
CA TRP A 7 24.87 17.72 3.98
C TRP A 7 23.72 18.21 3.10
N LYS A 8 23.85 18.13 1.77
CA LYS A 8 22.75 18.44 0.84
C LYS A 8 21.61 17.42 0.97
N LEU A 9 21.95 16.13 1.15
CA LEU A 9 20.96 15.08 1.35
C LEU A 9 20.20 15.26 2.68
N LEU A 10 20.92 15.58 3.75
CA LEU A 10 20.33 15.87 5.06
C LEU A 10 19.41 17.10 4.99
N LEU A 11 19.89 18.20 4.40
CA LEU A 11 19.09 19.42 4.24
C LEU A 11 17.82 19.16 3.42
N PHE A 12 17.95 18.44 2.30
CA PHE A 12 16.80 18.08 1.47
C PHE A 12 15.80 17.22 2.23
N SER A 13 16.28 16.19 2.94
CA SER A 13 15.41 15.27 3.71
C SER A 13 14.72 16.00 4.86
N ALA A 14 15.42 16.88 5.56
CA ALA A 14 14.87 17.70 6.63
C ALA A 14 13.84 18.70 6.10
N ALA A 15 14.11 19.35 4.96
CA ALA A 15 13.17 20.25 4.31
C ALA A 15 11.90 19.51 3.86
N LEU A 16 12.04 18.33 3.26
CA LEU A 16 10.90 17.50 2.85
C LEU A 16 10.07 17.05 4.05
N LEU A 17 10.71 16.53 5.11
CA LEU A 17 10.02 16.15 6.34
C LEU A 17 9.32 17.34 7.00
N GLY A 18 9.96 18.52 6.99
CA GLY A 18 9.38 19.76 7.50
C GLY A 18 8.17 20.21 6.69
N LEU A 19 8.22 20.12 5.35
CA LEU A 19 7.10 20.47 4.47
C LEU A 19 5.90 19.52 4.66
N ILE A 20 6.16 18.21 4.77
CA ILE A 20 5.12 17.23 5.09
C ILE A 20 4.57 17.49 6.50
N GLY A 21 5.43 17.78 7.48
CA GLY A 21 5.01 18.13 8.84
C GLY A 21 4.13 19.38 8.88
N PHE A 22 4.47 20.40 8.10
CA PHE A 22 3.66 21.61 7.95
C PHE A 22 2.29 21.31 7.35
N ALA A 23 2.21 20.43 6.34
CA ALA A 23 0.94 19.97 5.78
C ALA A 23 0.07 19.22 6.81
N TYR A 24 0.67 18.55 7.80
CA TYR A 24 -0.07 17.93 8.92
C TYR A 24 -0.41 18.95 10.03
N ALA A 25 0.38 20.01 10.20
CA ALA A 25 0.21 21.00 11.26
C ALA A 25 -1.14 21.75 11.18
N GLN A 26 -1.71 21.88 9.98
CA GLN A 26 -3.04 22.51 9.79
C GLN A 26 -4.16 21.80 10.58
N PHE A 27 -3.94 20.55 11.00
CA PHE A 27 -4.89 19.74 11.77
C PHE A 27 -4.57 19.73 13.29
N GLY A 28 -3.78 20.68 13.78
CA GLY A 28 -3.48 20.86 15.20
C GLY A 28 -2.65 19.73 15.82
N TRP A 29 -2.86 19.45 17.11
CA TRP A 29 -2.13 18.42 17.88
C TRP A 29 -2.23 17.03 17.25
N GLN A 30 -3.40 16.69 16.72
CA GLN A 30 -3.65 15.39 16.11
C GLN A 30 -2.79 15.17 14.86
N GLY A 31 -2.63 16.21 14.03
CA GLY A 31 -1.73 16.18 12.88
C GLY A 31 -0.28 15.89 13.28
N TRP A 32 0.22 16.57 14.32
CA TRP A 32 1.57 16.32 14.87
C TRP A 32 1.74 14.88 15.38
N LEU A 33 0.73 14.33 16.06
CA LEU A 33 0.74 12.96 16.56
C LEU A 33 0.87 11.95 15.41
N PHE A 34 0.05 12.07 14.36
CA PHE A 34 0.09 11.13 13.22
C PHE A 34 1.34 11.30 12.35
N TRP A 35 1.82 12.54 12.19
CA TRP A 35 3.09 12.78 11.52
C TRP A 35 4.25 12.13 12.28
N GLY A 36 4.31 12.32 13.60
CA GLY A 36 5.32 11.69 14.47
C GLY A 36 5.25 10.17 14.42
N LEU A 37 4.04 9.60 14.48
CA LEU A 37 3.82 8.15 14.36
C LEU A 37 4.29 7.63 12.99
N SER A 38 3.99 8.34 11.90
CA SER A 38 4.44 7.97 10.55
C SER A 38 5.96 7.95 10.44
N CYS A 39 6.62 8.99 10.96
CA CYS A 39 8.08 9.07 11.02
C CYS A 39 8.68 7.94 11.87
N PHE A 40 8.09 7.66 13.03
CA PHE A 40 8.52 6.57 13.91
C PHE A 40 8.42 5.22 13.22
N ILE A 41 7.33 4.95 12.50
CA ILE A 41 7.12 3.67 11.83
C ILE A 41 8.03 3.52 10.62
N ALA A 42 8.21 4.59 9.83
CA ALA A 42 9.17 4.60 8.73
C ALA A 42 10.59 4.29 9.22
N TRP A 43 10.99 4.88 10.36
CA TRP A 43 12.24 4.57 11.05
C TRP A 43 12.28 3.12 11.54
N ALA A 44 11.27 2.67 12.31
CA ALA A 44 11.22 1.34 12.90
C ALA A 44 11.24 0.21 11.84
N TYR A 45 10.63 0.47 10.67
CA TYR A 45 10.62 -0.46 9.55
C TYR A 45 11.99 -0.61 8.90
N SER A 46 12.73 0.49 8.73
CA SER A 46 13.94 0.52 7.90
C SER A 46 15.26 0.47 8.69
N ALA A 47 15.32 1.08 9.86
CA ALA A 47 16.54 1.33 10.63
C ALA A 47 16.71 0.37 11.83
N PRO A 48 17.96 0.07 12.23
CA PRO A 48 18.23 -0.63 13.49
C PRO A 48 17.81 0.25 14.70
N PRO A 49 17.39 -0.35 15.83
CA PRO A 49 17.47 -1.77 16.19
C PRO A 49 16.26 -2.63 15.79
N LEU A 50 15.12 -2.03 15.42
CA LEU A 50 13.89 -2.79 15.15
C LEU A 50 13.92 -3.49 13.78
N ARG A 51 14.25 -2.72 12.72
CA ARG A 51 14.33 -3.15 11.31
C ARG A 51 13.25 -4.18 10.96
N LEU A 52 11.98 -3.80 11.07
CA LEU A 52 10.85 -4.73 10.93
C LEU A 52 10.83 -5.44 9.58
N LYS A 53 11.40 -4.84 8.52
CA LYS A 53 11.53 -5.46 7.20
C LYS A 53 12.29 -6.80 7.18
N THR A 54 13.15 -7.07 8.16
CA THR A 54 13.86 -8.36 8.26
C THR A 54 13.17 -9.36 9.19
N ARG A 55 12.05 -8.98 9.82
CA ARG A 55 11.29 -9.85 10.72
C ARG A 55 10.12 -10.48 9.96
N PRO A 56 10.12 -11.79 9.72
CA PRO A 56 9.08 -12.46 8.95
C PRO A 56 7.73 -12.30 9.64
N GLY A 57 6.69 -12.03 8.85
CA GLY A 57 5.33 -11.77 9.35
C GLY A 57 5.13 -10.33 9.81
N LEU A 58 6.03 -9.79 10.65
CA LEU A 58 5.97 -8.39 11.08
C LEU A 58 6.16 -7.43 9.92
N ASP A 59 7.01 -7.78 8.95
CA ASP A 59 7.14 -7.05 7.68
C ASP A 59 5.77 -6.94 6.96
N LEU A 60 5.12 -8.08 6.71
CA LEU A 60 3.82 -8.14 6.04
C LEU A 60 2.74 -7.36 6.77
N LEU A 61 2.67 -7.53 8.10
CA LEU A 61 1.68 -6.84 8.93
C LEU A 61 1.92 -5.33 8.90
N THR A 62 3.17 -4.90 9.08
CA THR A 62 3.53 -3.48 9.07
C THR A 62 3.23 -2.86 7.70
N HIS A 63 3.58 -3.55 6.62
CA HIS A 63 3.28 -3.06 5.28
C HIS A 63 1.77 -2.99 5.00
N ALA A 64 1.04 -4.06 5.32
CA ALA A 64 -0.41 -4.13 5.12
C ALA A 64 -1.15 -3.01 5.87
N LEU A 65 -0.75 -2.78 7.13
CA LEU A 65 -1.34 -1.73 7.96
C LEU A 65 -0.88 -0.33 7.57
N PHE A 66 0.40 -0.08 7.29
CA PHE A 66 0.91 1.29 7.18
C PHE A 66 1.03 1.86 5.77
N VAL A 67 1.00 1.04 4.72
CA VAL A 67 1.21 1.55 3.35
C VAL A 67 -0.09 1.98 2.67
N GLN A 68 -1.19 1.26 2.86
CA GLN A 68 -2.48 1.61 2.23
C GLN A 68 -3.59 1.82 3.26
N THR A 69 -3.64 1.01 4.32
CA THR A 69 -4.67 1.11 5.36
C THR A 69 -4.49 2.38 6.18
N PHE A 70 -3.29 2.67 6.67
CA PHE A 70 -3.03 3.84 7.52
C PHE A 70 -3.24 5.17 6.81
N PRO A 71 -2.78 5.39 5.55
CA PRO A 71 -3.15 6.59 4.82
C PRO A 71 -4.66 6.73 4.68
N TYR A 72 -5.40 5.65 4.44
CA TYR A 72 -6.85 5.72 4.39
C TYR A 72 -7.49 5.98 5.76
N VAL A 73 -6.98 5.41 6.86
CA VAL A 73 -7.45 5.73 8.22
C VAL A 73 -7.16 7.20 8.56
N VAL A 74 -5.98 7.70 8.19
CA VAL A 74 -5.59 9.10 8.43
C VAL A 74 -6.35 10.08 7.52
N PHE A 75 -6.62 9.68 6.27
CA PHE A 75 -7.16 10.55 5.22
C PHE A 75 -8.68 10.43 5.02
N VAL A 76 -9.25 9.23 5.11
CA VAL A 76 -10.68 8.97 4.83
C VAL A 76 -11.56 9.00 6.07
N CYS A 77 -11.13 8.57 7.26
CA CYS A 77 -11.98 8.67 8.46
C CYS A 77 -11.16 8.60 9.76
N LEU A 78 -10.90 9.74 10.42
CA LEU A 78 -11.30 9.95 11.83
C LEU A 78 -10.78 11.22 12.49
N VAL A 79 -9.56 11.64 12.20
CA VAL A 79 -8.90 12.59 13.11
C VAL A 79 -8.72 13.97 12.51
N LEU A 80 -8.33 14.05 11.24
CA LEU A 80 -8.01 15.33 10.62
C LEU A 80 -9.27 16.06 10.08
N ILE A 81 -10.26 15.32 9.57
CA ILE A 81 -11.47 15.86 8.91
C ILE A 81 -12.78 15.49 9.68
N GLN A 82 -12.69 14.65 10.71
CA GLN A 82 -13.83 14.21 11.55
C GLN A 82 -15.04 13.62 10.78
N ALA A 83 -14.78 12.79 9.76
CA ALA A 83 -15.84 12.05 9.06
C ALA A 83 -16.42 10.90 9.91
N ASN A 84 -17.69 10.57 9.67
CA ASN A 84 -18.39 9.48 10.34
C ASN A 84 -18.06 8.13 9.72
N TRP A 85 -17.86 7.12 10.58
CA TRP A 85 -17.67 5.74 10.13
C TRP A 85 -18.96 5.17 9.55
N GLY A 86 -18.86 4.69 8.32
CA GLY A 86 -19.87 3.89 7.65
C GLY A 86 -19.38 2.48 7.35
N LEU A 87 -20.30 1.67 6.81
CA LEU A 87 -19.99 0.34 6.30
C LEU A 87 -18.99 0.39 5.13
N LEU A 88 -19.03 1.45 4.33
CA LEU A 88 -18.10 1.67 3.22
C LEU A 88 -16.65 1.74 3.70
N ASP A 89 -16.38 2.41 4.83
CA ASP A 89 -15.02 2.55 5.35
C ASP A 89 -14.43 1.20 5.75
N TRP A 90 -15.23 0.34 6.40
CA TRP A 90 -14.81 -1.02 6.75
C TRP A 90 -14.52 -1.88 5.52
N VAL A 91 -15.34 -1.75 4.48
CA VAL A 91 -15.11 -2.43 3.20
C VAL A 91 -13.81 -1.93 2.56
N LEU A 92 -13.61 -0.62 2.48
CA LEU A 92 -12.43 -0.03 1.85
C LEU A 92 -11.15 -0.35 2.65
N LEU A 93 -11.20 -0.32 3.98
CA LEU A 93 -10.10 -0.78 4.84
C LEU A 93 -9.74 -2.23 4.59
N THR A 94 -10.74 -3.10 4.44
CA THR A 94 -10.52 -4.53 4.14
C THR A 94 -9.86 -4.69 2.76
N ILE A 95 -10.35 -3.98 1.75
CA ILE A 95 -9.80 -4.01 0.39
C ILE A 95 -8.36 -3.49 0.38
N LEU A 96 -8.08 -2.34 1.02
CA LEU A 96 -6.75 -1.74 1.07
C LEU A 96 -5.75 -2.58 1.87
N PHE A 97 -6.19 -3.20 2.96
CA PHE A 97 -5.37 -4.13 3.72
C PHE A 97 -4.96 -5.34 2.87
N LEU A 98 -5.93 -5.97 2.20
CA LEU A 98 -5.66 -7.12 1.31
C LEU A 98 -4.83 -6.71 0.09
N ALA A 99 -5.09 -5.53 -0.49
CA ALA A 99 -4.32 -4.99 -1.60
C ALA A 99 -2.86 -4.73 -1.20
N SER A 100 -2.62 -4.13 -0.04
CA SER A 100 -1.27 -3.91 0.48
C SER A 100 -0.56 -5.21 0.83
N LEU A 101 -1.26 -6.16 1.47
CA LEU A 101 -0.72 -7.49 1.76
C LEU A 101 -0.29 -8.22 0.49
N THR A 102 -1.16 -8.22 -0.53
CA THR A 102 -0.84 -8.87 -1.82
C THR A 102 0.29 -8.16 -2.55
N ALA A 103 0.39 -6.83 -2.48
CA ALA A 103 1.51 -6.09 -3.04
C ALA A 103 2.84 -6.48 -2.38
N GLN A 104 2.88 -6.60 -1.04
CA GLN A 104 4.09 -6.97 -0.32
C GLN A 104 4.52 -8.43 -0.57
N LEU A 105 3.56 -9.36 -0.59
CA LEU A 105 3.84 -10.75 -0.96
C LEU A 105 4.39 -10.87 -2.39
N GLU A 106 3.82 -10.10 -3.31
CA GLU A 106 4.30 -10.05 -4.69
C GLU A 106 5.72 -9.47 -4.80
N GLN A 107 6.01 -8.42 -4.04
CA GLN A 107 7.34 -7.81 -4.02
C GLN A 107 8.39 -8.78 -3.45
N GLN A 108 8.13 -9.41 -2.30
CA GLN A 108 9.03 -10.41 -1.73
C GLN A 108 9.19 -11.66 -2.64
N ALA A 109 8.14 -12.06 -3.36
CA ALA A 109 8.22 -13.17 -4.31
C ALA A 109 9.12 -12.85 -5.52
N ARG A 110 9.11 -11.60 -5.99
CA ARG A 110 9.98 -11.12 -7.06
C ARG A 110 11.44 -11.03 -6.58
N ASP A 111 11.64 -10.49 -5.38
CA ASP A 111 12.96 -10.18 -4.86
C ASP A 111 13.58 -11.37 -4.07
N PHE A 112 12.96 -12.56 -4.14
CA PHE A 112 13.33 -13.77 -3.41
C PHE A 112 14.82 -14.13 -3.50
N ALA A 113 15.41 -14.07 -4.70
CA ALA A 113 16.83 -14.42 -4.90
C ALA A 113 17.79 -13.43 -4.22
N VAL A 114 17.41 -12.15 -4.15
CA VAL A 114 18.20 -11.09 -3.52
C VAL A 114 18.02 -11.11 -2.00
N ASP A 115 16.79 -11.31 -1.54
CA ASP A 115 16.45 -11.42 -0.11
C ASP A 115 17.09 -12.64 0.55
N ALA A 116 17.22 -13.75 -0.18
CA ALA A 116 17.89 -14.96 0.30
C ALA A 116 19.36 -14.73 0.66
N GLN A 117 20.02 -13.76 0.02
CA GLN A 117 21.45 -13.47 0.22
C GLN A 117 21.71 -12.48 1.38
N THR A 118 20.70 -11.72 1.82
CA THR A 118 20.91 -10.51 2.66
C THR A 118 20.27 -10.57 4.05
N GLY A 119 19.68 -11.70 4.45
CA GLY A 119 19.11 -11.91 5.78
C GLY A 119 17.69 -12.48 5.80
N GLY A 120 17.07 -12.67 4.64
CA GLY A 120 15.79 -13.36 4.46
C GLY A 120 14.55 -12.54 4.80
N THR A 121 13.45 -12.86 4.13
CA THR A 121 12.12 -12.29 4.32
C THR A 121 11.10 -13.40 4.63
N PHE A 122 9.82 -13.06 4.76
CA PHE A 122 8.77 -14.07 4.97
C PHE A 122 8.75 -15.11 3.83
N THR A 123 8.94 -14.65 2.59
CA THR A 123 8.96 -15.52 1.42
C THR A 123 10.16 -16.46 1.41
N THR A 124 11.34 -16.02 1.87
CA THR A 124 12.52 -16.91 1.95
C THR A 124 12.37 -18.00 3.00
N LYS A 125 11.61 -17.76 4.08
CA LYS A 125 11.37 -18.77 5.12
C LYS A 125 10.28 -19.79 4.77
N ILE A 126 9.21 -19.36 4.09
CA ILE A 126 8.07 -20.23 3.78
C ILE A 126 8.21 -20.93 2.43
N GLY A 127 8.94 -20.32 1.51
CA GLY A 127 9.10 -20.78 0.14
C GLY A 127 8.20 -20.01 -0.83
N ARG A 128 8.78 -19.65 -1.98
CA ARG A 128 8.16 -18.84 -3.03
C ARG A 128 6.81 -19.40 -3.52
N GLU A 129 6.72 -20.71 -3.73
CA GLU A 129 5.49 -21.33 -4.26
C GLU A 129 4.29 -21.20 -3.31
N ARG A 130 4.52 -21.41 -2.00
CA ARG A 130 3.46 -21.28 -0.99
C ARG A 130 3.00 -19.83 -0.87
N VAL A 131 3.94 -18.87 -0.96
CA VAL A 131 3.61 -17.45 -0.98
C VAL A 131 2.81 -17.06 -2.20
N ILE A 132 3.13 -17.57 -3.39
CA ILE A 132 2.36 -17.28 -4.61
C ILE A 132 0.95 -17.88 -4.54
N LYS A 133 0.78 -19.07 -3.95
CA LYS A 133 -0.56 -19.62 -3.66
C LYS A 133 -1.33 -18.73 -2.69
N GLY A 134 -0.69 -18.29 -1.60
CA GLY A 134 -1.28 -17.35 -0.64
C GLY A 134 -1.66 -16.01 -1.27
N LEU A 135 -0.81 -15.47 -2.15
CA LEU A 135 -1.06 -14.25 -2.93
C LEU A 135 -2.33 -14.38 -3.78
N ARG A 136 -2.50 -15.51 -4.50
CA ARG A 136 -3.69 -15.76 -5.32
C ARG A 136 -4.95 -15.87 -4.46
N TRP A 137 -4.87 -16.58 -3.33
CA TRP A 137 -5.98 -16.66 -2.37
C TRP A 137 -6.36 -15.30 -1.79
N ALA A 138 -5.39 -14.52 -1.31
CA ALA A 138 -5.65 -13.18 -0.79
C ALA A 138 -6.22 -12.24 -1.86
N THR A 139 -5.75 -12.36 -3.11
CA THR A 139 -6.32 -11.60 -4.25
C THR A 139 -7.76 -12.03 -4.53
N ALA A 140 -8.07 -13.32 -4.50
CA ALA A 140 -9.42 -13.84 -4.70
C ALA A 140 -10.38 -13.37 -3.60
N VAL A 141 -9.95 -13.39 -2.33
CA VAL A 141 -10.73 -12.86 -1.21
C VAL A 141 -10.96 -11.36 -1.37
N CYS A 142 -9.95 -10.60 -1.79
CA CYS A 142 -10.11 -9.17 -2.06
C CYS A 142 -11.15 -8.89 -3.15
N LEU A 143 -11.10 -9.64 -4.26
CA LEU A 143 -12.09 -9.55 -5.34
C LEU A 143 -13.49 -9.95 -4.85
N LEU A 144 -13.61 -10.99 -4.05
CA LEU A 144 -14.89 -11.43 -3.48
C LEU A 144 -15.50 -10.36 -2.58
N VAL A 145 -14.71 -9.76 -1.68
CA VAL A 145 -15.17 -8.66 -0.81
C VAL A 145 -15.64 -7.47 -1.65
N ALA A 146 -14.87 -7.09 -2.68
CA ALA A 146 -15.25 -6.01 -3.58
C ALA A 146 -16.57 -6.32 -4.31
N LEU A 147 -16.73 -7.52 -4.86
CA LEU A 147 -17.96 -7.94 -5.54
C LEU A 147 -19.17 -7.92 -4.61
N LEU A 148 -19.05 -8.50 -3.41
CA LEU A 148 -20.13 -8.51 -2.42
C LEU A 148 -20.53 -7.08 -2.03
N ALA A 149 -19.57 -6.18 -1.84
CA ALA A 149 -19.83 -4.80 -1.50
C ALA A 149 -20.49 -4.00 -2.65
N ILE A 150 -20.20 -4.35 -3.91
CA ILE A 150 -20.87 -3.79 -5.09
C ILE A 150 -22.32 -4.30 -5.16
N PHE A 151 -22.55 -5.61 -5.00
CA PHE A 151 -23.90 -6.18 -5.04
C PHE A 151 -24.79 -5.68 -3.91
N ASN A 152 -24.22 -5.45 -2.72
CA ASN A 152 -24.94 -4.86 -1.59
C ASN A 152 -25.13 -3.34 -1.69
N GLY A 153 -24.68 -2.71 -2.79
CA GLY A 153 -24.78 -1.26 -2.98
C GLY A 153 -23.96 -0.43 -1.98
N THR A 154 -23.01 -1.05 -1.28
CA THR A 154 -22.15 -0.36 -0.30
C THR A 154 -21.11 0.51 -1.00
N ILE A 155 -20.55 0.03 -2.12
CA ILE A 155 -19.61 0.79 -2.95
C ILE A 155 -20.41 1.68 -3.92
N PRO A 156 -20.26 3.02 -3.84
CA PRO A 156 -20.89 3.92 -4.80
C PRO A 156 -20.47 3.64 -6.24
N TRP A 157 -21.38 3.86 -7.18
CA TRP A 157 -21.16 3.58 -8.60
C TRP A 157 -19.96 4.33 -9.19
N PHE A 158 -19.63 5.53 -8.68
CA PHE A 158 -18.47 6.30 -9.13
C PHE A 158 -17.12 5.67 -8.72
N LEU A 159 -17.09 4.74 -7.77
CA LEU A 159 -15.86 4.00 -7.42
C LEU A 159 -15.66 2.73 -8.27
N LEU A 160 -16.68 2.29 -9.00
CA LEU A 160 -16.61 1.07 -9.84
C LEU A 160 -15.51 1.14 -10.91
N PRO A 161 -15.30 2.28 -11.62
CA PRO A 161 -14.26 2.35 -12.63
C PRO A 161 -12.85 2.11 -12.09
N PHE A 162 -12.55 2.47 -10.83
CA PHE A 162 -11.26 2.13 -10.22
C PHE A 162 -11.05 0.62 -10.11
N GLY A 163 -12.08 -0.13 -9.73
CA GLY A 163 -12.05 -1.59 -9.69
C GLY A 163 -11.83 -2.20 -11.08
N LEU A 164 -12.55 -1.68 -12.09
CA LEU A 164 -12.43 -2.15 -13.48
C LEU A 164 -11.05 -1.86 -14.08
N ILE A 165 -10.48 -0.68 -13.80
CA ILE A 165 -9.13 -0.31 -14.24
C ILE A 165 -8.07 -1.23 -13.62
N GLY A 166 -8.21 -1.59 -12.34
CA GLY A 166 -7.27 -2.48 -11.66
C GLY A 166 -7.44 -3.97 -12.01
N LEU A 167 -8.61 -4.37 -12.51
CA LEU A 167 -9.00 -5.76 -12.71
C LEU A 167 -8.03 -6.54 -13.63
N PRO A 168 -7.58 -6.03 -14.81
CA PRO A 168 -6.65 -6.75 -15.67
C PRO A 168 -5.34 -7.09 -14.96
N ALA A 169 -4.80 -6.15 -14.16
CA ALA A 169 -3.58 -6.38 -13.40
C ALA A 169 -3.76 -7.42 -12.28
N LEU A 170 -4.94 -7.49 -11.67
CA LEU A 170 -5.29 -8.51 -10.68
C LEU A 170 -5.49 -9.89 -11.33
N LEU A 171 -6.21 -9.95 -12.45
CA LEU A 171 -6.46 -11.20 -13.19
C LEU A 171 -5.17 -11.82 -13.73
N HIS A 172 -4.22 -10.98 -14.17
CA HIS A 172 -2.89 -11.44 -14.59
C HIS A 172 -2.16 -12.27 -13.52
N ARG A 173 -2.45 -12.08 -12.22
CA ARG A 173 -1.85 -12.88 -11.12
C ARG A 173 -2.29 -14.35 -11.13
N PHE A 174 -3.47 -14.64 -11.66
CA PHE A 174 -4.01 -16.00 -11.76
C PHE A 174 -3.49 -16.72 -13.01
N LEU A 175 -3.25 -15.98 -14.09
CA LEU A 175 -2.83 -16.53 -15.38
C LEU A 175 -1.32 -16.82 -15.44
N ARG A 176 -0.49 -16.03 -14.75
CA ARG A 176 0.97 -16.17 -14.82
C ARG A 176 1.51 -17.42 -14.12
N GLY A 177 2.64 -17.93 -14.60
CA GLY A 177 3.44 -18.93 -13.90
C GLY A 177 4.01 -18.42 -12.57
N SER A 178 4.42 -19.33 -11.67
CA SER A 178 5.05 -18.95 -10.38
C SER A 178 6.39 -18.24 -10.55
N GLU A 179 7.06 -18.48 -11.68
CA GLU A 179 8.37 -17.89 -11.98
C GLU A 179 8.29 -16.54 -12.68
N GLU A 180 7.17 -16.25 -13.32
CA GLU A 180 6.97 -15.05 -14.13
C GLU A 180 6.68 -13.81 -13.28
N SER A 181 7.31 -12.69 -13.66
CA SER A 181 7.10 -11.41 -13.00
C SER A 181 5.75 -10.78 -13.38
N ARG A 182 5.33 -9.77 -12.63
CA ARG A 182 4.15 -8.96 -12.98
C ARG A 182 4.43 -8.18 -14.26
N SER A 183 3.44 -8.10 -15.16
CA SER A 183 3.54 -7.22 -16.32
C SER A 183 3.55 -5.76 -15.88
N GLU A 184 4.71 -5.11 -15.94
CA GLU A 184 4.89 -3.70 -15.61
C GLU A 184 4.02 -2.78 -16.47
N ARG A 185 3.85 -3.12 -17.75
CA ARG A 185 3.00 -2.38 -18.68
C ARG A 185 1.56 -2.33 -18.21
N LEU A 186 1.01 -3.45 -17.72
CA LEU A 186 -0.35 -3.49 -17.17
C LEU A 186 -0.46 -2.63 -15.91
N VAL A 187 0.56 -2.62 -15.06
CA VAL A 187 0.57 -1.77 -13.85
C VAL A 187 0.57 -0.31 -14.23
N ILE A 188 1.49 0.11 -15.10
CA ILE A 188 1.62 1.50 -15.54
C ILE A 188 0.31 1.95 -16.18
N LEU A 189 -0.24 1.17 -17.10
CA LEU A 189 -1.49 1.50 -17.78
C LEU A 189 -2.66 1.63 -16.80
N SER A 190 -2.78 0.70 -15.84
CA SER A 190 -3.83 0.75 -14.81
C SER A 190 -3.67 1.98 -13.91
N THR A 191 -2.45 2.28 -13.48
CA THR A 191 -2.15 3.43 -12.62
C THR A 191 -2.39 4.75 -13.35
N THR A 192 -1.95 4.88 -14.60
CA THR A 192 -2.19 6.07 -15.43
C THR A 192 -3.69 6.29 -15.67
N ALA A 193 -4.43 5.24 -16.04
CA ALA A 193 -5.87 5.33 -16.21
C ALA A 193 -6.57 5.71 -14.90
N GLY A 194 -6.12 5.17 -13.77
CA GLY A 194 -6.61 5.54 -12.44
C GLY A 194 -6.41 7.02 -12.13
N PHE A 195 -5.21 7.56 -12.38
CA PHE A 195 -4.95 9.00 -12.17
C PHE A 195 -5.78 9.91 -13.08
N LEU A 196 -5.94 9.53 -14.35
CA LEU A 196 -6.79 10.27 -15.29
C LEU A 196 -8.24 10.28 -14.82
N TYR A 197 -8.75 9.14 -14.34
CA TYR A 197 -10.10 9.04 -13.82
C TYR A 197 -10.29 9.85 -12.52
N THR A 198 -9.31 9.81 -11.61
CA THR A 198 -9.31 10.68 -10.42
C THR A 198 -9.36 12.15 -10.81
N GLY A 199 -8.56 12.58 -11.79
CA GLY A 199 -8.58 13.95 -12.29
C GLY A 199 -9.95 14.33 -12.88
N PHE A 200 -10.58 13.43 -13.63
CA PHE A 200 -11.93 13.64 -14.16
C PHE A 200 -12.96 13.82 -13.05
N ILE A 201 -12.92 12.98 -12.00
CA ILE A 201 -13.82 13.12 -10.84
C ILE A 201 -13.65 14.49 -10.18
N PHE A 202 -12.41 14.94 -9.93
CA PHE A 202 -12.14 16.23 -9.30
C PHE A 202 -12.53 17.45 -10.15
N CYS A 203 -12.63 17.30 -11.47
CA CYS A 203 -13.12 18.37 -12.34
C CYS A 203 -14.65 18.37 -12.46
N TYR A 204 -15.30 17.23 -12.20
CA TYR A 204 -16.74 17.06 -12.37
C TYR A 204 -17.54 17.30 -11.08
N PHE A 205 -16.93 17.04 -9.92
CA PHE A 205 -17.49 17.27 -8.58
C PHE A 205 -16.76 18.41 -7.86
#